data_AF-A0A956U364-F1
#
_entry.id   AF-A0A956U364-F1
#
_cell.length_a   1.000
_cell.length_b   1.000
_cell.length_c   1.000
_cell.angle_alpha   90.00
_cell.angle_beta   90.00
_cell.angle_gamma   90.00
#
_symmetry.space_group_name_H-M   'P 1'
#
loop_
_entity.id
_entity.type
_entity.pdbx_description
1 polymer ?
#
loop_
_entity_poly.entity_id
_entity_poly.type
_entity_poly.pdbx_seq_one_letter_code
_entity_poly.pdbx_strand_id
1 'polypeptide(L)'
;AGLGILLSRRGDYKPIPCIEDVSVPVARLPEYVADVTALIGRFSTKAGFYGHASAGCLHVRPFVNLKTEDGVTAMKELMDGAFGLAVKYGGVMSGEHGDGLQRSYLNERLFGPELYRAMRELKEAFDPRGLMNPGKIVDAAPPDTDLRFGPGYRPYELRTYLDWSSDEGFAGAAEMCSGQGVCRKLGEGIMCPSYMATRDERDTTRARANALRAVLSGKAGKEFLTGNEMRETFDLCISCKACKSECPSAVDAAKMKSEFLAHYHDIHGLPLRDRIFGNIHGLSRAAAVFPALSNAFMESGVGKSMLERIGISGERSLPALSGESFTEWFRKRPRKARVTHAGKVLYFHDTWVSYYQPEIGKAAVRLLEAAGFEVILAERRGCCGRPM
;
A
#
# COMPACT_ATOMS: atom_id res chain seq x y z
N ALA A 1 3.71 10.96 15.97
CA ALA A 1 3.80 9.78 15.08
C ALA A 1 2.75 8.68 15.38
N GLY A 2 1.51 9.02 15.78
CA GLY A 2 0.48 8.01 16.15
C GLY A 2 -0.49 7.63 15.02
N LEU A 3 -0.63 8.46 13.99
CA LEU A 3 -1.64 8.30 12.93
C LEU A 3 -1.49 6.99 12.13
N GLY A 4 -0.26 6.55 11.85
CA GLY A 4 -0.04 5.29 11.13
C GLY A 4 -0.49 4.06 11.92
N ILE A 5 -0.26 4.04 13.24
CA ILE A 5 -0.72 2.94 14.09
C ILE A 5 -2.25 2.82 14.03
N LEU A 6 -2.97 3.95 14.13
CA LEU A 6 -4.43 3.98 14.04
C LEU A 6 -4.92 3.48 12.66
N LEU A 7 -4.33 3.96 11.57
CA LEU A 7 -4.79 3.67 10.20
C LEU A 7 -4.53 2.22 9.75
N SER A 8 -3.62 1.51 10.40
CA SER A 8 -3.36 0.09 10.15
C SER A 8 -4.39 -0.86 10.77
N ARG A 9 -5.31 -0.35 11.61
CA ARG A 9 -6.37 -1.14 12.27
C ARG A 9 -7.23 -1.89 11.24
N ARG A 10 -7.38 -3.21 11.44
CA ARG A 10 -8.25 -4.08 10.65
C ARG A 10 -9.70 -4.04 11.15
N GLY A 11 -10.60 -4.38 10.24
CA GLY A 11 -12.05 -4.42 10.46
C GLY A 11 -12.82 -3.13 10.21
N ASP A 12 -14.13 -3.22 10.40
CA ASP A 12 -15.10 -2.22 9.96
C ASP A 12 -15.11 -0.93 10.78
N TYR A 13 -14.74 -1.01 12.06
CA TYR A 13 -14.60 0.16 12.92
C TYR A 13 -13.24 0.84 12.66
N LYS A 14 -13.27 1.92 11.88
CA LYS A 14 -12.09 2.68 11.49
C LYS A 14 -11.96 3.98 12.31
N PRO A 15 -10.72 4.48 12.53
CA PRO A 15 -10.47 5.77 13.17
C PRO A 15 -10.84 6.94 12.23
N ILE A 16 -12.12 7.29 12.17
CA ILE A 16 -12.65 8.27 11.22
C ILE A 16 -12.16 9.69 11.59
N PRO A 17 -11.69 10.51 10.62
CA PRO A 17 -11.27 11.91 10.82
C PRO A 17 -12.38 12.89 11.25
N CYS A 18 -13.42 12.48 11.99
CA CYS A 18 -14.57 13.36 12.22
C CYS A 18 -14.27 14.52 13.20
N ILE A 19 -13.42 14.33 14.21
CA ILE A 19 -13.00 15.38 15.16
C ILE A 19 -11.50 15.64 14.96
N GLU A 20 -11.12 15.95 13.73
CA GLU A 20 -9.73 16.19 13.37
C GLU A 20 -9.40 17.68 13.40
N ASP A 21 -8.28 18.04 14.05
CA ASP A 21 -7.67 19.38 13.93
C ASP A 21 -8.48 20.50 14.61
N VAL A 22 -9.18 20.16 15.70
CA VAL A 22 -9.93 21.14 16.49
C VAL A 22 -8.96 21.91 17.38
N SER A 23 -9.03 23.24 17.33
CA SER A 23 -8.18 24.13 18.13
C SER A 23 -9.01 24.94 19.11
N VAL A 24 -8.62 24.91 20.39
CA VAL A 24 -9.19 25.73 21.46
C VAL A 24 -8.07 26.48 22.19
N PRO A 25 -8.34 27.58 22.90
CA PRO A 25 -7.33 28.22 23.74
C PRO A 25 -6.68 27.21 24.69
N VAL A 26 -5.34 27.22 24.79
CA VAL A 26 -4.56 26.23 25.57
C VAL A 26 -5.05 26.12 27.01
N ALA A 27 -5.41 27.25 27.63
CA ALA A 27 -5.93 27.29 29.00
C ALA A 27 -7.28 26.57 29.19
N ARG A 28 -7.99 26.24 28.10
CA ARG A 28 -9.29 25.56 28.09
C ARG A 28 -9.19 24.10 27.59
N LEU A 29 -7.98 23.66 27.25
CA LEU A 29 -7.74 22.35 26.68
C LEU A 29 -8.17 21.20 27.62
N PRO A 30 -7.89 21.25 28.95
CA PRO A 30 -8.33 20.18 29.86
C PRO A 30 -9.84 20.00 29.89
N GLU A 31 -10.61 21.10 29.96
CA GLU A 31 -12.07 21.06 29.98
C GLU A 31 -12.63 20.59 28.64
N TYR A 32 -12.05 21.05 27.52
CA TYR A 32 -12.43 20.58 26.19
C TYR A 32 -12.20 19.06 26.03
N VAL A 33 -11.05 18.55 26.49
CA VAL A 33 -10.73 17.11 26.46
C VAL A 33 -11.74 16.31 27.29
N ALA A 34 -12.14 16.79 28.47
CA ALA A 34 -13.15 16.12 29.28
C ALA A 34 -14.51 16.06 28.57
N ASP A 35 -14.98 17.18 28.02
CA ASP A 35 -16.27 17.27 27.34
C ASP A 35 -16.31 16.46 26.03
N VAL A 36 -15.24 16.50 25.22
CA VAL A 36 -15.18 15.71 23.97
C VAL A 36 -15.09 14.22 24.27
N THR A 37 -14.42 13.82 25.35
CA THR A 37 -14.39 12.43 25.81
C THR A 37 -15.78 11.97 26.25
N ALA A 38 -16.51 12.81 26.98
CA ALA A 38 -17.89 12.53 27.37
C ALA A 38 -18.82 12.45 26.14
N LEU A 39 -18.64 13.31 25.15
CA LEU A 39 -19.37 13.26 23.87
C LEU A 39 -19.13 11.93 23.15
N ILE A 40 -17.87 11.51 23.03
CA ILE A 40 -17.50 10.22 22.40
C ILE A 40 -18.12 9.04 23.15
N GLY A 41 -18.14 9.10 24.49
CA GLY A 41 -18.73 8.07 25.34
C GLY A 41 -20.22 7.81 25.08
N ARG A 42 -20.98 8.80 24.59
CA ARG A 42 -22.41 8.64 24.25
C ARG A 42 -22.65 7.66 23.11
N PHE A 43 -21.67 7.48 22.23
CA PHE A 43 -21.74 6.56 21.09
C PHE A 43 -21.12 5.19 21.38
N SER A 44 -20.84 4.89 22.66
CA SER A 44 -20.21 3.62 23.08
C SER A 44 -18.94 3.28 22.31
N THR A 45 -18.19 4.29 21.86
CA THR A 45 -16.96 4.12 21.09
C THR A 45 -15.74 4.67 21.84
N LYS A 46 -14.56 4.29 21.36
CA LYS A 46 -13.27 4.81 21.82
C LYS A 46 -12.72 5.75 20.74
N ALA A 47 -11.72 6.55 21.10
CA ALA A 47 -11.02 7.39 20.15
C ALA A 47 -9.52 7.40 20.42
N GLY A 48 -8.72 7.56 19.37
CA GLY A 48 -7.32 7.95 19.49
C GLY A 48 -7.20 9.47 19.63
N PHE A 49 -6.37 9.94 20.55
CA PHE A 49 -6.06 11.35 20.75
C PHE A 49 -4.57 11.58 20.45
N TYR A 50 -4.28 12.60 19.64
CA TYR A 50 -2.93 13.12 19.41
C TYR A 50 -3.05 14.59 19.01
N GLY A 51 -1.97 15.36 19.06
CA GLY A 51 -2.05 16.78 18.69
C GLY A 51 -0.89 17.60 19.18
N HIS A 52 -1.04 18.90 18.98
CA HIS A 52 -0.09 19.94 19.34
C HIS A 52 -0.63 20.67 20.56
N ALA A 53 -0.49 20.04 21.74
CA ALA A 53 -1.09 20.56 22.97
C ALA A 53 -0.64 22.00 23.30
N SER A 54 0.61 22.37 22.97
CA SER A 54 1.14 23.73 23.14
C SER A 54 0.44 24.77 22.25
N ALA A 55 -0.21 24.35 21.17
CA ALA A 55 -1.00 25.19 20.28
C ALA A 55 -2.52 25.06 20.55
N GLY A 56 -2.93 24.21 21.49
CA GLY A 56 -4.34 23.94 21.77
C GLY A 56 -5.05 23.15 20.66
N CYS A 57 -4.30 22.55 19.73
CA CYS A 57 -4.83 21.77 18.62
C CYS A 57 -4.83 20.27 18.93
N LEU A 58 -5.98 19.62 18.77
CA LEU A 58 -6.18 18.18 18.95
C LEU A 58 -6.74 17.51 17.72
N HIS A 59 -6.25 16.30 17.49
CA HIS A 59 -6.74 15.34 16.53
C HIS A 59 -7.34 14.16 17.29
N VAL A 60 -8.66 14.02 17.18
CA VAL A 60 -9.44 13.00 17.88
C VAL A 60 -10.10 12.12 16.83
N ARG A 61 -9.79 10.82 16.91
CA ARG A 61 -10.20 9.81 15.91
C ARG A 61 -11.10 8.76 16.54
N PRO A 62 -12.42 8.98 16.62
CA PRO A 62 -13.39 7.97 17.03
C PRO A 62 -13.37 6.75 16.11
N PHE A 63 -13.54 5.56 16.70
CA PHE A 63 -13.72 4.34 15.93
C PHE A 63 -15.18 4.20 15.50
N VAL A 64 -15.47 4.39 14.22
CA VAL A 64 -16.84 4.42 13.68
C VAL A 64 -16.93 3.48 12.49
N ASN A 65 -18.05 2.76 12.39
CA ASN A 65 -18.37 1.90 11.25
C ASN A 65 -19.29 2.62 10.26
N LEU A 66 -18.71 3.24 9.23
CA LEU A 66 -19.46 3.97 8.20
C LEU A 66 -20.25 3.06 7.23
N LYS A 67 -20.15 1.73 7.37
CA LYS A 67 -20.99 0.78 6.62
C LYS A 67 -22.39 0.59 7.23
N THR A 68 -22.67 1.26 8.35
CA THR A 68 -23.94 1.17 9.10
C THR A 68 -24.61 2.53 9.19
N GLU A 69 -25.94 2.56 9.28
CA GLU A 69 -26.70 3.80 9.49
C GLU A 69 -26.30 4.47 10.80
N ASP A 70 -26.27 3.71 11.90
CA ASP A 70 -25.86 4.19 13.21
C ASP A 70 -24.47 4.82 13.19
N GLY A 71 -23.52 4.23 12.47
CA GLY A 71 -22.16 4.77 12.36
C GLY A 71 -22.11 6.08 11.56
N VAL A 72 -22.89 6.21 10.49
CA VAL A 72 -22.98 7.46 9.74
C VAL A 72 -23.63 8.56 10.59
N THR A 73 -24.71 8.25 11.30
CA THR A 73 -25.35 9.16 12.25
C THR A 73 -24.39 9.57 13.35
N ALA A 74 -23.70 8.60 13.97
CA ALA A 74 -22.70 8.87 15.00
C ALA A 74 -21.58 9.78 14.49
N MET A 75 -21.09 9.57 13.26
CA MET A 75 -20.09 10.46 12.67
C MET A 75 -20.58 11.91 12.61
N LYS A 76 -21.78 12.14 12.11
CA LYS A 76 -22.35 13.49 11.97
C LYS A 76 -22.61 14.15 13.32
N GLU A 77 -23.22 13.42 14.26
CA GLU A 77 -23.50 13.95 15.60
C GLU A 77 -22.21 14.23 16.39
N LEU A 78 -21.16 13.41 16.23
CA LEU A 78 -19.84 13.69 16.78
C LEU A 78 -19.24 14.98 16.20
N MET A 79 -19.39 15.21 14.90
CA MET A 79 -18.90 16.43 14.24
C MET A 79 -19.65 17.67 14.72
N ASP A 80 -20.98 17.63 14.75
CA ASP A 80 -21.83 18.74 15.19
C ASP A 80 -21.66 19.02 16.70
N GLY A 81 -21.53 17.97 17.50
CA GLY A 81 -21.24 18.08 18.93
C GLY A 81 -19.86 18.66 19.21
N ALA A 82 -18.83 18.18 18.51
CA ALA A 82 -17.48 18.72 18.62
C ALA A 82 -17.40 20.18 18.17
N PHE A 83 -18.14 20.57 17.13
CA PHE A 83 -18.30 21.96 16.72
C PHE A 83 -18.91 22.82 17.82
N GLY A 84 -20.01 22.36 18.44
CA GLY A 84 -20.62 23.05 19.57
C GLY A 84 -19.66 23.24 20.75
N LEU A 85 -18.84 22.23 21.05
CA LEU A 85 -17.79 22.33 22.06
C LEU A 85 -16.69 23.32 21.65
N ALA A 86 -16.22 23.27 20.41
CA ALA A 86 -15.21 24.21 19.92
C ALA A 86 -15.70 25.66 20.11
N VAL A 87 -16.92 25.98 19.69
CA VAL A 87 -17.53 27.31 19.87
C VAL A 87 -17.67 27.66 21.35
N LYS A 88 -18.16 26.74 22.20
CA LYS A 88 -18.29 26.94 23.67
C LYS A 88 -16.97 27.36 24.32
N TYR A 89 -15.85 26.82 23.84
CA TYR A 89 -14.52 27.09 24.38
C TYR A 89 -13.76 28.20 23.61
N GLY A 90 -14.40 28.88 22.65
CA GLY A 90 -13.78 29.95 21.87
C GLY A 90 -12.76 29.47 20.83
N GLY A 91 -12.99 28.26 20.29
CA GLY A 91 -12.13 27.59 19.33
C GLY A 91 -12.75 27.42 17.94
N VAL A 92 -12.08 26.63 17.09
CA VAL A 92 -12.44 26.36 15.70
C VAL A 92 -12.29 24.88 15.36
N MET A 93 -13.04 24.40 14.36
CA MET A 93 -12.99 22.99 13.92
C MET A 93 -11.79 22.64 13.04
N SER A 94 -11.03 23.63 12.58
CA SER A 94 -9.78 23.44 11.85
C SER A 94 -8.77 24.51 12.23
N GLY A 95 -7.66 24.11 12.86
CA GLY A 95 -6.53 24.98 13.17
C GLY A 95 -5.52 25.06 12.03
N GLU A 96 -5.27 23.95 11.33
CA GLU A 96 -4.18 23.83 10.35
C GLU A 96 -4.64 23.23 9.00
N HIS A 97 -5.58 22.28 9.00
CA HIS A 97 -5.92 21.46 7.83
C HIS A 97 -6.88 22.11 6.82
N GLY A 98 -7.59 23.18 7.21
CA GLY A 98 -8.68 23.81 6.46
C GLY A 98 -9.99 23.00 6.45
N ASP A 99 -11.07 23.61 5.97
CA ASP A 99 -12.42 23.01 6.11
C ASP A 99 -12.74 21.94 5.05
N GLY A 100 -12.22 22.11 3.83
CA GLY A 100 -12.35 21.14 2.74
C GLY A 100 -13.81 20.76 2.43
N LEU A 101 -14.09 19.48 2.12
CA LEU A 101 -15.47 18.98 2.03
C LEU A 101 -16.08 18.70 3.40
N GLN A 102 -15.24 18.28 4.34
CA GLN A 102 -15.69 17.63 5.55
C GLN A 102 -16.32 18.60 6.55
N ARG A 103 -15.80 19.81 6.67
CA ARG A 103 -16.22 20.78 7.69
C ARG A 103 -16.97 21.99 7.12
N SER A 104 -16.92 22.21 5.82
CA SER A 104 -17.45 23.43 5.20
C SER A 104 -18.96 23.62 5.41
N TYR A 105 -19.72 22.55 5.64
CA TYR A 105 -21.14 22.66 5.99
C TYR A 105 -21.39 23.38 7.34
N LEU A 106 -20.35 23.53 8.17
CA LEU A 106 -20.38 24.26 9.44
C LEU A 106 -19.99 25.73 9.29
N ASN A 107 -19.45 26.15 8.14
CA ASN A 107 -18.79 27.45 8.01
C ASN A 107 -19.74 28.63 8.22
N GLU A 108 -20.98 28.55 7.74
CA GLU A 108 -21.98 29.61 8.00
C GLU A 108 -22.28 29.74 9.50
N ARG A 109 -22.34 28.62 10.24
CA ARG A 109 -22.54 28.62 11.69
C ARG A 109 -21.31 29.14 12.45
N LEU A 110 -20.10 28.96 11.90
CA LEU A 110 -18.85 29.40 12.51
C LEU A 110 -18.60 30.88 12.30
N PHE A 111 -18.69 31.35 11.06
CA PHE A 111 -18.36 32.72 10.66
C PHE A 111 -19.56 33.67 10.70
N GLY A 112 -20.77 33.13 10.79
CA GLY A 112 -22.00 33.90 10.73
C GLY A 112 -22.41 34.25 9.29
N PRO A 113 -23.66 34.72 9.10
CA PRO A 113 -24.24 34.91 7.77
C PRO A 113 -23.57 36.03 6.96
N GLU A 114 -23.04 37.07 7.62
CA GLU A 114 -22.39 38.20 6.95
C GLU A 114 -21.06 37.78 6.29
N LEU A 115 -20.14 37.21 7.08
CA LEU A 115 -18.86 36.76 6.57
C LEU A 115 -19.01 35.61 5.59
N TYR A 116 -19.93 34.67 5.85
CA TYR A 116 -20.20 33.58 4.93
C TYR A 116 -20.75 34.08 3.58
N ARG A 117 -21.61 35.10 3.58
CA ARG A 117 -22.06 35.76 2.34
C ARG A 117 -20.88 36.39 1.58
N ALA A 118 -19.99 37.10 2.27
CA ALA A 118 -18.80 37.68 1.64
C ALA A 118 -17.89 36.60 1.01
N MET A 119 -17.74 35.44 1.66
CA MET A 119 -17.01 34.30 1.08
C MET A 119 -17.66 33.80 -0.22
N ARG A 120 -19.00 33.74 -0.26
CA ARG A 120 -19.77 33.34 -1.45
C ARG A 120 -19.64 34.35 -2.59
N GLU A 121 -19.79 35.63 -2.30
CA GLU A 121 -19.61 36.71 -3.28
C GLU A 121 -18.20 36.69 -3.89
N LEU A 122 -17.18 36.49 -3.04
CA LEU A 122 -15.80 36.33 -3.51
C LEU A 122 -15.65 35.11 -4.43
N LYS A 123 -16.24 33.97 -4.05
CA LYS A 123 -16.22 32.76 -4.87
C LYS A 123 -16.88 32.97 -6.23
N GLU A 124 -18.04 33.62 -6.26
CA GLU A 124 -18.79 33.92 -7.47
C GLU A 124 -18.06 34.90 -8.39
N ALA A 125 -17.42 35.93 -7.83
CA ALA A 125 -16.67 36.91 -8.59
C ALA A 125 -15.48 36.30 -9.36
N PHE A 126 -14.77 35.34 -8.75
CA PHE A 126 -13.58 34.72 -9.34
C PHE A 126 -13.88 33.41 -10.09
N ASP A 127 -14.98 32.72 -9.78
CA ASP A 127 -15.38 31.48 -10.42
C ASP A 127 -16.91 31.43 -10.65
N PRO A 128 -17.45 32.30 -11.53
CA PRO A 128 -18.89 32.41 -11.76
C PRO A 128 -19.51 31.15 -12.37
N ARG A 129 -18.69 30.24 -12.91
CA ARG A 129 -19.14 28.94 -13.45
C ARG A 129 -18.98 27.78 -12.46
N GLY A 130 -18.43 28.02 -11.27
CA GLY A 130 -18.25 26.99 -10.23
C GLY A 130 -17.32 25.85 -10.62
N LEU A 131 -16.34 26.08 -11.50
CA LEU A 131 -15.44 25.02 -12.00
C LEU A 131 -14.27 24.74 -11.05
N MET A 132 -13.88 25.73 -10.24
CA MET A 132 -12.75 25.63 -9.33
C MET A 132 -13.17 25.03 -7.98
N ASN A 133 -13.10 23.70 -7.90
CA ASN A 133 -13.25 22.95 -6.65
C ASN A 133 -14.62 23.16 -5.93
N PRO A 134 -15.75 22.90 -6.62
CA PRO A 134 -17.09 23.19 -6.12
C PRO A 134 -17.43 22.45 -4.81
N GLY A 135 -18.38 23.04 -4.07
CA GLY A 135 -18.93 22.49 -2.83
C GLY A 135 -17.95 22.44 -1.67
N LYS A 136 -16.94 23.32 -1.65
CA LYS A 136 -15.93 23.41 -0.58
C LYS A 136 -15.76 24.86 -0.16
N ILE A 137 -15.52 25.06 1.13
CA ILE A 137 -15.52 26.34 1.87
C ILE A 137 -16.90 27.02 1.91
N VAL A 138 -17.58 27.08 0.77
CA VAL A 138 -18.95 27.55 0.62
C VAL A 138 -19.79 26.53 -0.14
N ASP A 139 -21.09 26.57 0.07
CA ASP A 139 -22.10 25.76 -0.62
C ASP A 139 -21.81 24.25 -0.53
N ALA A 140 -21.25 23.82 0.60
CA ALA A 140 -20.88 22.44 0.85
C ALA A 140 -22.07 21.60 1.34
N ALA A 141 -22.17 20.38 0.82
CA ALA A 141 -23.12 19.40 1.34
C ALA A 141 -22.72 18.92 2.76
N PRO A 142 -23.68 18.44 3.56
CA PRO A 142 -23.40 17.75 4.81
C PRO A 142 -22.44 16.55 4.63
N PRO A 143 -21.72 16.13 5.68
CA PRO A 143 -20.66 15.12 5.57
C PRO A 143 -21.19 13.71 5.32
N ASP A 144 -22.51 13.50 5.42
CA ASP A 144 -23.23 12.23 5.24
C ASP A 144 -23.79 12.00 3.83
N THR A 145 -23.49 12.86 2.84
CA THR A 145 -24.01 12.71 1.46
C THR A 145 -23.15 11.83 0.55
N ASP A 146 -21.85 12.13 0.44
CA ASP A 146 -20.94 11.52 -0.57
C ASP A 146 -19.97 10.53 0.05
N LEU A 147 -20.52 9.56 0.78
CA LEU A 147 -19.72 8.65 1.56
C LEU A 147 -18.95 7.63 0.69
N ARG A 148 -17.68 7.40 1.06
CA ARG A 148 -16.88 6.29 0.50
C ARG A 148 -17.54 4.94 0.79
N PHE A 149 -18.04 4.79 2.02
CA PHE A 149 -18.75 3.64 2.57
C PHE A 149 -20.09 4.14 3.09
N GLY A 150 -21.20 3.53 2.69
CA GLY A 150 -22.52 3.89 3.18
C GLY A 150 -23.30 2.68 3.67
N PRO A 151 -24.49 2.87 4.25
CA PRO A 151 -25.31 1.79 4.80
C PRO A 151 -25.68 0.69 3.79
N GLY A 152 -25.78 1.06 2.51
CA GLY A 152 -26.01 0.12 1.41
C GLY A 152 -24.75 -0.57 0.86
N TYR A 153 -23.57 -0.30 1.43
CA TYR A 153 -22.31 -0.88 0.97
C TYR A 153 -22.28 -2.38 1.26
N ARG A 154 -22.30 -3.20 0.21
CA ARG A 154 -22.24 -4.67 0.28
C ARG A 154 -21.19 -5.14 -0.71
N PRO A 155 -19.93 -5.34 -0.28
CA PRO A 155 -18.91 -5.86 -1.17
C PRO A 155 -19.26 -7.31 -1.53
N TYR A 156 -19.10 -7.71 -2.78
CA TYR A 156 -19.34 -9.10 -3.13
C TYR A 156 -18.22 -9.99 -2.62
N GLU A 157 -18.56 -11.22 -2.24
CA GLU A 157 -17.56 -12.21 -1.87
C GLU A 157 -16.95 -12.82 -3.13
N LEU A 158 -15.62 -12.78 -3.20
CA LEU A 158 -14.84 -13.43 -4.24
C LEU A 158 -14.21 -14.68 -3.62
N ARG A 159 -14.32 -15.82 -4.31
CA ARG A 159 -13.50 -16.98 -3.95
C ARG A 159 -12.04 -16.62 -4.21
N THR A 160 -11.24 -16.61 -3.16
CA THR A 160 -9.83 -16.21 -3.23
C THR A 160 -8.90 -17.41 -3.30
N TYR A 161 -7.74 -17.20 -3.93
CA TYR A 161 -6.62 -18.13 -3.97
C TYR A 161 -5.71 -18.02 -2.75
N LEU A 162 -5.53 -16.79 -2.25
CA LEU A 162 -4.72 -16.52 -1.06
C LEU A 162 -5.61 -16.37 0.18
N ASP A 163 -5.03 -16.64 1.34
CA ASP A 163 -5.71 -16.40 2.62
C ASP A 163 -5.75 -14.89 2.93
N TRP A 164 -6.95 -14.31 3.03
CA TRP A 164 -7.21 -12.91 3.39
C TRP A 164 -7.86 -12.73 4.76
N SER A 165 -7.93 -13.78 5.58
CA SER A 165 -8.57 -13.74 6.91
C SER A 165 -8.01 -12.63 7.81
N SER A 166 -6.70 -12.37 7.74
CA SER A 166 -6.03 -11.29 8.50
C SER A 166 -6.53 -9.89 8.20
N ASP A 167 -7.16 -9.69 7.05
CA ASP A 167 -7.70 -8.40 6.60
C ASP A 167 -9.24 -8.41 6.55
N GLU A 168 -9.88 -9.42 7.15
CA GLU A 168 -11.35 -9.66 7.08
C GLU A 168 -11.85 -9.84 5.63
N GLY A 169 -11.04 -10.55 4.83
CA GLY A 169 -11.34 -10.86 3.43
C GLY A 169 -10.71 -9.88 2.45
N PHE A 170 -10.86 -10.17 1.15
CA PHE A 170 -10.19 -9.41 0.10
C PHE A 170 -10.71 -7.97 -0.04
N ALA A 171 -12.01 -7.76 0.18
CA ALA A 171 -12.60 -6.43 0.26
C ALA A 171 -12.02 -5.63 1.44
N GLY A 172 -11.95 -6.22 2.63
CA GLY A 172 -11.35 -5.59 3.80
C GLY A 172 -9.88 -5.19 3.58
N ALA A 173 -9.12 -6.01 2.85
CA ALA A 173 -7.76 -5.67 2.42
C ALA A 173 -7.72 -4.42 1.51
N ALA A 174 -8.58 -4.34 0.50
CA ALA A 174 -8.67 -3.17 -0.41
C ALA A 174 -9.16 -1.90 0.32
N GLU A 175 -9.94 -2.06 1.37
CA GLU A 175 -10.46 -0.99 2.23
C GLU A 175 -9.43 -0.41 3.19
N MET A 176 -8.30 -1.11 3.42
CA MET A 176 -7.22 -0.57 4.25
C MET A 176 -6.66 0.74 3.71
N CYS A 177 -6.74 0.99 2.40
CA CYS A 177 -6.31 2.26 1.82
C CYS A 177 -7.16 3.44 2.34
N SER A 178 -6.57 4.24 3.23
CA SER A 178 -7.16 5.47 3.75
C SER A 178 -7.26 6.58 2.68
N GLY A 179 -6.42 6.53 1.64
CA GLY A 179 -6.40 7.49 0.53
C GLY A 179 -5.43 8.66 0.72
N GLN A 180 -4.62 8.66 1.79
CA GLN A 180 -3.70 9.76 2.13
C GLN A 180 -2.67 10.12 1.04
N GLY A 181 -2.37 9.21 0.11
CA GLY A 181 -1.47 9.52 -1.01
C GLY A 181 0.02 9.57 -0.68
N VAL A 182 0.46 9.01 0.46
CA VAL A 182 1.88 8.85 0.81
C VAL A 182 2.67 8.13 -0.30
N CYS A 183 2.02 7.24 -1.04
CA CYS A 183 2.56 6.54 -2.19
C CYS A 183 2.92 7.45 -3.40
N ARG A 184 2.59 8.75 -3.35
CA ARG A 184 2.96 9.75 -4.36
C ARG A 184 4.27 10.49 -4.04
N LYS A 185 4.99 10.08 -3.00
CA LYS A 185 6.26 10.71 -2.63
C LYS A 185 7.34 10.50 -3.69
N LEU A 186 8.26 11.45 -3.76
CA LEU A 186 9.34 11.51 -4.75
C LEU A 186 10.66 11.60 -3.99
N GLY A 187 11.53 10.60 -4.15
CA GLY A 187 12.90 10.64 -3.60
C GLY A 187 13.10 10.10 -2.18
N GLU A 188 12.03 9.75 -1.46
CA GLU A 188 12.15 9.16 -0.12
C GLU A 188 11.51 7.77 -0.03
N GLY A 189 12.24 6.80 0.54
CA GLY A 189 11.80 5.40 0.64
C GLY A 189 11.60 4.72 -0.71
N ILE A 190 10.93 3.58 -0.72
CA ILE A 190 10.77 2.72 -1.90
C ILE A 190 9.32 2.76 -2.42
N MET A 191 8.33 3.05 -1.58
CA MET A 191 6.91 3.06 -1.99
C MET A 191 6.54 4.36 -2.74
N CYS A 192 6.09 4.38 -4.00
CA CYS A 192 5.98 3.32 -5.01
C CYS A 192 6.98 3.60 -6.15
N PRO A 193 7.84 2.65 -6.54
CA PRO A 193 8.88 2.94 -7.52
C PRO A 193 8.28 3.19 -8.92
N SER A 194 7.16 2.53 -9.23
CA SER A 194 6.41 2.78 -10.46
C SER A 194 5.93 4.24 -10.54
N TYR A 195 5.30 4.77 -9.49
CA TYR A 195 4.90 6.18 -9.44
C TYR A 195 6.11 7.12 -9.51
N MET A 196 7.20 6.81 -8.80
CA MET A 196 8.41 7.64 -8.83
C MET A 196 8.99 7.76 -10.25
N ALA A 197 8.85 6.71 -11.06
CA ALA A 197 9.26 6.70 -12.46
C ALA A 197 8.24 7.40 -13.38
N THR A 198 6.95 7.07 -13.28
CA THR A 198 5.93 7.48 -14.28
C THR A 198 5.22 8.78 -13.92
N ARG A 199 5.11 9.10 -12.63
CA ARG A 199 4.29 10.19 -12.08
C ARG A 199 2.78 10.04 -12.33
N ASP A 200 2.34 8.90 -12.85
CA ASP A 200 0.95 8.57 -13.10
C ASP A 200 0.29 8.03 -11.82
N GLU A 201 -0.81 8.65 -11.39
CA GLU A 201 -1.59 8.24 -10.21
C GLU A 201 -1.97 6.75 -10.25
N ARG A 202 -2.23 6.19 -11.43
CA ARG A 202 -2.54 4.76 -11.63
C ARG A 202 -1.46 3.84 -11.06
N ASP A 203 -0.20 4.29 -11.08
CA ASP A 203 0.96 3.53 -10.62
C ASP A 203 1.20 3.60 -9.11
N THR A 204 0.24 4.12 -8.37
CA THR A 204 0.30 4.22 -6.90
C THR A 204 -0.38 3.04 -6.22
N THR A 205 0.03 2.75 -4.98
CA THR A 205 -0.69 1.81 -4.10
C THR A 205 -2.14 2.23 -3.90
N ARG A 206 -2.42 3.55 -3.77
CA ARG A 206 -3.80 4.00 -3.53
C ARG A 206 -4.70 3.78 -4.73
N ALA A 207 -4.21 4.00 -5.96
CA ALA A 207 -4.99 3.72 -7.16
C ALA A 207 -5.32 2.22 -7.28
N ARG A 208 -4.33 1.34 -7.07
CA ARG A 208 -4.51 -0.12 -7.07
C ARG A 208 -5.59 -0.59 -6.08
N ALA A 209 -5.52 -0.11 -4.84
CA ALA A 209 -6.52 -0.43 -3.83
C ALA A 209 -7.89 0.16 -4.16
N ASN A 210 -7.95 1.37 -4.72
CA ASN A 210 -9.20 2.02 -5.12
C ASN A 210 -9.87 1.32 -6.31
N ALA A 211 -9.09 0.89 -7.31
CA ALA A 211 -9.58 0.15 -8.46
C ALA A 211 -10.21 -1.17 -8.02
N LEU A 212 -9.48 -1.97 -7.21
CA LEU A 212 -10.03 -3.21 -6.65
C LEU A 212 -11.29 -2.95 -5.83
N ARG A 213 -11.28 -1.94 -4.96
CA ARG A 213 -12.44 -1.60 -4.16
C ARG A 213 -13.64 -1.18 -5.00
N ALA A 214 -13.44 -0.44 -6.10
CA ALA A 214 -14.51 -0.04 -7.00
C ALA A 214 -15.20 -1.26 -7.63
N VAL A 215 -14.41 -2.25 -8.05
CA VAL A 215 -14.95 -3.52 -8.55
C VAL A 215 -15.65 -4.26 -7.41
N LEU A 216 -14.96 -4.55 -6.31
CA LEU A 216 -15.48 -5.33 -5.18
C LEU A 216 -16.76 -4.75 -4.57
N SER A 217 -16.91 -3.42 -4.56
CA SER A 217 -18.11 -2.74 -4.07
C SER A 217 -19.26 -2.67 -5.07
N GLY A 218 -19.09 -3.19 -6.29
CA GLY A 218 -20.07 -3.09 -7.38
C GLY A 218 -20.21 -1.69 -7.99
N LYS A 219 -19.30 -0.75 -7.69
CA LYS A 219 -19.28 0.59 -8.33
C LYS A 219 -18.77 0.50 -9.76
N ALA A 220 -17.89 -0.47 -10.03
CA ALA A 220 -17.53 -0.93 -11.36
C ALA A 220 -18.09 -2.34 -11.58
N GLY A 221 -18.33 -2.70 -12.84
CA GLY A 221 -18.78 -4.04 -13.20
C GLY A 221 -17.77 -5.13 -12.82
N LYS A 222 -18.23 -6.36 -12.61
CA LYS A 222 -17.38 -7.49 -12.18
C LYS A 222 -16.36 -7.89 -13.24
N GLU A 223 -16.70 -7.68 -14.51
CA GLU A 223 -15.84 -7.90 -15.68
C GLU A 223 -14.54 -7.09 -15.63
N PHE A 224 -14.53 -5.95 -14.91
CA PHE A 224 -13.33 -5.16 -14.73
C PHE A 224 -12.29 -5.83 -13.82
N LEU A 225 -12.66 -6.82 -13.00
CA LEU A 225 -11.69 -7.56 -12.17
C LEU A 225 -10.58 -8.17 -13.05
N THR A 226 -10.96 -8.71 -14.20
CA THR A 226 -10.04 -9.32 -15.17
C THR A 226 -9.92 -8.50 -16.45
N GLY A 227 -10.30 -7.21 -16.40
CA GLY A 227 -10.25 -6.26 -17.50
C GLY A 227 -8.85 -5.69 -17.76
N ASN A 228 -8.67 -5.03 -18.89
CA ASN A 228 -7.40 -4.40 -19.28
C ASN A 228 -7.03 -3.26 -18.34
N GLU A 229 -8.01 -2.49 -17.87
CA GLU A 229 -7.84 -1.35 -16.96
C GLU A 229 -7.24 -1.79 -15.61
N MET A 230 -7.71 -2.92 -15.07
CA MET A 230 -7.17 -3.51 -13.85
C MET A 230 -5.76 -4.06 -14.09
N ARG A 231 -5.54 -4.73 -15.21
CA ARG A 231 -4.21 -5.23 -15.61
C ARG A 231 -3.20 -4.10 -15.67
N GLU A 232 -3.52 -3.01 -16.36
CA GLU A 232 -2.65 -1.83 -16.47
C GLU A 232 -2.35 -1.21 -15.11
N THR A 233 -3.34 -1.17 -14.21
CA THR A 233 -3.17 -0.64 -12.84
C THR A 233 -2.15 -1.45 -12.02
N PHE A 234 -2.04 -2.75 -12.29
CA PHE A 234 -1.09 -3.64 -11.60
C PHE A 234 0.18 -3.94 -12.40
N ASP A 235 0.25 -3.59 -13.68
CA ASP A 235 1.32 -4.04 -14.59
C ASP A 235 2.71 -3.63 -14.06
N LEU A 236 2.91 -2.33 -13.84
CA LEU A 236 4.17 -1.76 -13.33
C LEU A 236 4.42 -2.00 -11.84
N CYS A 237 3.51 -2.67 -11.12
CA CYS A 237 3.74 -3.03 -9.73
C CYS A 237 4.77 -4.17 -9.64
N ILE A 238 5.98 -3.88 -9.17
CA ILE A 238 7.06 -4.87 -9.03
C ILE A 238 6.93 -5.77 -7.79
N SER A 239 5.80 -5.71 -7.07
CA SER A 239 5.52 -6.54 -5.89
C SER A 239 6.59 -6.46 -4.77
N CYS A 240 7.31 -5.34 -4.65
CA CYS A 240 8.39 -5.15 -3.66
C CYS A 240 7.93 -5.12 -2.19
N LYS A 241 6.62 -5.09 -1.92
CA LYS A 241 6.02 -4.98 -0.58
C LYS A 241 6.39 -3.73 0.22
N ALA A 242 7.04 -2.73 -0.36
CA ALA A 242 7.28 -1.44 0.31
C ALA A 242 5.97 -0.79 0.78
N CYS A 243 4.86 -1.02 0.08
CA CYS A 243 3.54 -0.56 0.52
C CYS A 243 3.05 -1.19 1.82
N LYS A 244 3.47 -2.41 2.13
CA LYS A 244 3.12 -3.07 3.38
C LYS A 244 3.85 -2.45 4.57
N SER A 245 5.10 -2.04 4.38
CA SER A 245 5.97 -1.54 5.45
C SER A 245 5.96 -0.01 5.59
N GLU A 246 5.92 0.73 4.48
CA GLU A 246 6.02 2.19 4.47
C GLU A 246 4.67 2.90 4.48
N CYS A 247 3.58 2.24 4.06
CA CYS A 247 2.26 2.84 4.11
C CYS A 247 1.78 2.89 5.57
N PRO A 248 1.30 4.04 6.08
CA PRO A 248 0.68 4.12 7.39
C PRO A 248 -0.50 3.16 7.56
N SER A 249 -1.20 2.83 6.47
CA SER A 249 -2.31 1.86 6.48
C SER A 249 -1.88 0.39 6.30
N ALA A 250 -0.59 0.11 6.09
CA ALA A 250 -0.06 -1.24 5.83
C ALA A 250 -0.82 -2.01 4.73
N VAL A 251 -1.02 -1.35 3.58
CA VAL A 251 -1.70 -1.91 2.40
C VAL A 251 -0.75 -2.88 1.67
N ASP A 252 -1.13 -4.14 1.50
CA ASP A 252 -0.32 -5.14 0.80
C ASP A 252 -0.70 -5.27 -0.68
N ALA A 253 -0.35 -4.25 -1.48
CA ALA A 253 -0.66 -4.24 -2.92
C ALA A 253 0.05 -5.35 -3.70
N ALA A 254 1.15 -5.92 -3.16
CA ALA A 254 1.84 -7.04 -3.77
C ALA A 254 1.00 -8.32 -3.67
N LYS A 255 0.45 -8.61 -2.48
CA LYS A 255 -0.48 -9.73 -2.28
C LYS A 255 -1.76 -9.53 -3.10
N MET A 256 -2.26 -8.30 -3.19
CA MET A 256 -3.42 -7.97 -4.03
C MET A 256 -3.15 -8.24 -5.51
N LYS A 257 -1.96 -7.87 -6.01
CA LYS A 257 -1.53 -8.19 -7.38
C LYS A 257 -1.51 -9.69 -7.62
N SER A 258 -0.97 -10.48 -6.69
CA SER A 258 -0.94 -11.94 -6.82
C SER A 258 -2.33 -12.56 -6.91
N GLU A 259 -3.27 -12.10 -6.07
CA GLU A 259 -4.68 -12.53 -6.12
C GLU A 259 -5.34 -12.14 -7.46
N PHE A 260 -5.18 -10.88 -7.86
CA PHE A 260 -5.68 -10.38 -9.15
C PHE A 260 -5.12 -11.20 -10.33
N LEU A 261 -3.81 -11.45 -10.37
CA LEU A 261 -3.18 -12.20 -11.45
C LEU A 261 -3.68 -13.64 -11.52
N ALA A 262 -3.98 -14.29 -10.39
CA ALA A 262 -4.56 -15.62 -10.38
C ALA A 262 -5.91 -15.62 -11.11
N HIS A 263 -6.82 -14.72 -10.74
CA HIS A 263 -8.11 -14.54 -11.43
C HIS A 263 -7.95 -14.14 -12.90
N TYR A 264 -7.00 -13.26 -13.21
CA TYR A 264 -6.73 -12.83 -14.57
C TYR A 264 -6.28 -14.01 -15.45
N HIS A 265 -5.36 -14.84 -14.96
CA HIS A 265 -4.83 -15.98 -15.71
C HIS A 265 -5.79 -17.16 -15.82
N ASP A 266 -6.78 -17.30 -14.95
CA ASP A 266 -7.86 -18.28 -15.13
C ASP A 266 -8.66 -18.02 -16.41
N ILE A 267 -8.84 -16.74 -16.76
CA ILE A 267 -9.64 -16.31 -17.91
C ILE A 267 -8.76 -16.17 -19.16
N HIS A 268 -7.61 -15.51 -19.04
CA HIS A 268 -6.77 -15.15 -20.18
C HIS A 268 -5.63 -16.14 -20.44
N GLY A 269 -5.43 -17.11 -19.55
CA GLY A 269 -4.31 -18.04 -19.59
C GLY A 269 -2.99 -17.41 -19.12
N LEU A 270 -2.00 -18.27 -18.86
CA LEU A 270 -0.66 -17.85 -18.46
C LEU A 270 0.24 -17.64 -19.70
N PRO A 271 0.75 -16.42 -19.95
CA PRO A 271 1.62 -16.10 -21.08
C PRO A 271 2.90 -16.96 -21.11
N LEU A 272 3.44 -17.17 -22.31
CA LEU A 272 4.70 -17.90 -22.49
C LEU A 272 5.86 -17.25 -21.71
N ARG A 273 5.94 -15.91 -21.71
CA ARG A 273 6.95 -15.14 -20.96
C ARG A 273 6.94 -15.52 -19.48
N ASP A 274 5.76 -15.59 -18.87
CA ASP A 274 5.60 -15.89 -17.45
C ASP A 274 5.93 -17.36 -17.15
N ARG A 275 5.62 -18.28 -18.09
CA ARG A 275 6.04 -19.70 -17.99
C ARG A 275 7.56 -19.84 -18.04
N ILE A 276 8.23 -19.09 -18.91
CA ILE A 276 9.71 -19.08 -19.03
C ILE A 276 10.31 -18.61 -17.70
N PHE A 277 9.88 -17.46 -17.20
CA PHE A 277 10.43 -16.87 -15.98
C PHE A 277 10.06 -17.64 -14.71
N GLY A 278 8.87 -18.22 -14.64
CA GLY A 278 8.48 -19.13 -13.56
C GLY A 278 9.36 -20.38 -13.49
N ASN A 279 9.99 -20.78 -14.61
CA ASN A 279 10.89 -21.93 -14.70
C ASN A 279 12.37 -21.54 -14.85
N ILE A 280 12.74 -20.29 -14.49
CA ILE A 280 14.10 -19.78 -14.73
C ILE A 280 15.18 -20.68 -14.14
N HIS A 281 14.96 -21.30 -12.98
CA HIS A 281 15.93 -22.21 -12.38
C HIS A 281 16.29 -23.40 -13.28
N GLY A 282 15.29 -24.03 -13.90
CA GLY A 282 15.51 -25.15 -14.82
C GLY A 282 16.25 -24.70 -16.09
N LEU A 283 15.89 -23.51 -16.60
CA LEU A 283 16.55 -22.90 -17.76
C LEU A 283 18.01 -22.54 -17.48
N SER A 284 18.29 -21.86 -16.36
CA SER A 284 19.65 -21.53 -15.94
C SER A 284 20.48 -22.79 -15.73
N ARG A 285 19.91 -23.86 -15.16
CA ARG A 285 20.61 -25.14 -14.99
C ARG A 285 21.00 -25.76 -16.33
N ALA A 286 20.12 -25.73 -17.32
CA ALA A 286 20.40 -26.26 -18.65
C ALA A 286 21.43 -25.40 -19.41
N ALA A 287 21.28 -24.07 -19.34
CA ALA A 287 22.20 -23.13 -19.98
C ALA A 287 23.60 -23.15 -19.33
N ALA A 288 23.69 -23.41 -18.03
CA ALA A 288 24.96 -23.50 -17.31
C ALA A 288 25.82 -24.73 -17.67
N VAL A 289 25.33 -25.65 -18.52
CA VAL A 289 26.15 -26.77 -19.03
C VAL A 289 27.24 -26.25 -19.99
N PHE A 290 26.93 -25.23 -20.79
CA PHE A 290 27.87 -24.59 -21.72
C PHE A 290 27.80 -23.05 -21.58
N PRO A 291 28.23 -22.49 -20.44
CA PRO A 291 27.97 -21.10 -20.09
C PRO A 291 28.57 -20.10 -21.09
N ALA A 292 29.76 -20.39 -21.65
CA ALA A 292 30.38 -19.54 -22.65
C ALA A 292 29.54 -19.44 -23.94
N LEU A 293 29.01 -20.56 -24.43
CA LEU A 293 28.16 -20.60 -25.61
C LEU A 293 26.80 -19.95 -25.33
N SER A 294 26.20 -20.22 -24.17
CA SER A 294 24.96 -19.59 -23.76
C SER A 294 25.10 -18.07 -23.64
N ASN A 295 26.15 -17.57 -22.98
CA ASN A 295 26.40 -16.13 -22.87
C ASN A 295 26.60 -15.49 -24.25
N ALA A 296 27.43 -16.09 -25.11
CA ALA A 296 27.66 -15.60 -26.47
C ALA A 296 26.36 -15.55 -27.30
N PHE A 297 25.49 -16.55 -27.16
CA PHE A 297 24.19 -16.56 -27.82
C PHE A 297 23.28 -15.44 -27.29
N MET A 298 23.18 -15.26 -25.98
CA MET A 298 22.32 -14.22 -25.38
C MET A 298 22.76 -12.79 -25.73
N GLU A 299 24.06 -12.58 -25.97
CA GLU A 299 24.62 -11.29 -26.40
C GLU A 299 24.52 -11.05 -27.91
N SER A 300 24.34 -12.12 -28.70
CA SER A 300 24.23 -12.04 -30.16
C SER A 300 22.95 -11.31 -30.62
N GLY A 301 22.97 -10.75 -31.83
CA GLY A 301 21.77 -10.12 -32.42
C GLY A 301 20.58 -11.08 -32.58
N VAL A 302 20.85 -12.36 -32.84
CA VAL A 302 19.82 -13.41 -32.90
C VAL A 302 19.19 -13.63 -31.53
N GLY A 303 20.00 -13.75 -30.48
CA GLY A 303 19.52 -13.88 -29.10
C GLY A 303 18.68 -12.69 -28.68
N LYS A 304 19.17 -11.46 -28.90
CA LYS A 304 18.43 -10.22 -28.62
C LYS A 304 17.09 -10.15 -29.35
N SER A 305 17.06 -10.49 -30.64
CA SER A 305 15.82 -10.52 -31.41
C SER A 305 14.83 -11.56 -30.88
N MET A 306 15.32 -12.71 -30.40
CA MET A 306 14.47 -13.73 -29.77
C MET A 306 13.89 -13.25 -28.43
N LEU A 307 14.67 -12.50 -27.64
CA LEU A 307 14.22 -11.87 -26.39
C LEU A 307 13.12 -10.83 -26.62
N GLU A 308 13.24 -10.02 -27.66
CA GLU A 308 12.22 -9.03 -28.03
C GLU A 308 10.87 -9.67 -28.33
N ARG A 309 10.87 -10.81 -29.04
CA ARG A 309 9.65 -11.59 -29.33
C ARG A 309 8.93 -12.11 -28.09
N ILE A 310 9.64 -12.26 -26.97
CA ILE A 310 9.06 -12.67 -25.68
C ILE A 310 8.88 -11.51 -24.70
N GLY A 311 9.00 -10.25 -25.17
CA GLY A 311 8.72 -9.05 -24.38
C GLY A 311 9.88 -8.59 -23.48
N ILE A 312 11.12 -8.90 -23.86
CA ILE A 312 12.33 -8.39 -23.20
C ILE A 312 13.07 -7.51 -24.22
N SER A 313 13.23 -6.22 -23.94
CA SER A 313 13.93 -5.30 -24.84
C SER A 313 15.37 -5.78 -25.10
N GLY A 314 15.79 -5.79 -26.38
CA GLY A 314 17.15 -6.15 -26.79
C GLY A 314 18.23 -5.17 -26.30
N GLU A 315 17.82 -4.00 -25.79
CA GLU A 315 18.70 -3.02 -25.13
C GLU A 315 19.10 -3.44 -23.71
N ARG A 316 18.40 -4.42 -23.12
CA ARG A 316 18.70 -4.89 -21.77
C ARG A 316 19.89 -5.85 -21.78
N SER A 317 20.83 -5.60 -20.88
CA SER A 317 21.86 -6.57 -20.53
C SER A 317 21.26 -7.67 -19.67
N LEU A 318 21.48 -8.93 -20.08
CA LEU A 318 21.15 -10.07 -19.24
C LEU A 318 22.34 -10.46 -18.36
N PRO A 319 22.09 -10.97 -17.16
CA PRO A 319 23.14 -11.46 -16.28
C PRO A 319 23.84 -12.67 -16.92
N ALA A 320 25.17 -12.63 -16.92
CA ALA A 320 25.99 -13.69 -17.49
C ALA A 320 26.03 -14.92 -16.58
N LEU A 321 25.97 -16.11 -17.18
CA LEU A 321 26.22 -17.37 -16.49
C LEU A 321 27.70 -17.48 -16.11
N SER A 322 27.96 -17.96 -14.91
CA SER A 322 29.31 -18.24 -14.43
C SER A 322 29.86 -19.52 -15.06
N GLY A 323 31.17 -19.55 -15.27
CA GLY A 323 31.89 -20.73 -15.77
C GLY A 323 31.91 -21.91 -14.79
N GLU A 324 31.76 -21.65 -13.49
CA GLU A 324 31.67 -22.67 -12.44
C GLU A 324 30.49 -22.36 -11.53
N SER A 325 29.52 -23.28 -11.48
CA SER A 325 28.35 -23.12 -10.59
C SER A 325 28.75 -23.16 -9.11
N PHE A 326 27.97 -22.51 -8.24
CA PHE A 326 28.25 -22.53 -6.80
C PHE A 326 28.23 -23.95 -6.22
N THR A 327 27.33 -24.83 -6.68
CA THR A 327 27.24 -26.22 -6.17
C THR A 327 28.44 -27.06 -6.60
N GLU A 328 28.92 -26.87 -7.82
CA GLU A 328 30.12 -27.52 -8.32
C GLU A 328 31.35 -27.09 -7.51
N TRP A 329 31.54 -25.79 -7.34
CA TRP A 329 32.59 -25.25 -6.47
C TRP A 329 32.49 -25.81 -5.06
N PHE A 330 31.30 -25.83 -4.46
CA PHE A 330 31.09 -26.26 -3.08
C PHE A 330 31.50 -27.71 -2.88
N ARG A 331 31.28 -28.58 -3.87
CA ARG A 331 31.72 -29.99 -3.84
C ARG A 331 33.23 -30.15 -3.98
N LYS A 332 33.87 -29.32 -4.79
CA LYS A 332 35.33 -29.35 -5.03
C LYS A 332 36.15 -28.69 -3.93
N ARG A 333 35.53 -27.82 -3.11
CA ARG A 333 36.26 -27.02 -2.12
C ARG A 333 37.01 -27.93 -1.12
N PRO A 334 38.20 -27.53 -0.67
CA PRO A 334 38.89 -28.26 0.38
C PRO A 334 38.10 -28.15 1.69
N ARG A 335 37.62 -29.30 2.19
CA ARG A 335 37.06 -29.39 3.55
C ARG A 335 38.23 -29.39 4.53
N LYS A 336 38.43 -28.30 5.26
CA LYS A 336 39.35 -28.33 6.41
C LYS A 336 38.74 -29.26 7.46
N ALA A 337 39.49 -30.29 7.88
CA ALA A 337 39.14 -31.08 9.05
C ALA A 337 39.17 -30.15 10.27
N ARG A 338 38.03 -29.60 10.65
CA ARG A 338 37.89 -28.76 11.84
C ARG A 338 36.78 -29.32 12.70
N VAL A 339 37.13 -29.53 13.97
CA VAL A 339 36.18 -29.70 15.07
C VAL A 339 35.18 -28.54 14.98
N THR A 340 33.90 -28.86 14.82
CA THR A 340 32.85 -27.86 14.72
C THR A 340 32.51 -27.39 16.14
N HIS A 341 32.97 -26.20 16.53
CA HIS A 341 32.67 -25.67 17.87
C HIS A 341 31.31 -24.97 17.91
N ALA A 342 30.82 -24.46 16.77
CA ALA A 342 29.61 -23.63 16.68
C ALA A 342 28.38 -24.35 16.12
N GLY A 343 28.54 -25.59 15.62
CA GLY A 343 27.44 -26.41 15.09
C GLY A 343 27.32 -26.40 13.56
N LYS A 344 26.13 -26.77 13.06
CA LYS A 344 25.80 -26.95 11.64
C LYS A 344 24.85 -25.86 11.13
N VAL A 345 25.08 -25.35 9.92
CA VAL A 345 24.22 -24.37 9.25
C VAL A 345 23.79 -24.92 7.89
N LEU A 346 22.48 -24.97 7.66
CA LEU A 346 21.91 -25.25 6.35
C LEU A 346 21.91 -23.97 5.51
N TYR A 347 22.68 -23.94 4.42
CA TYR A 347 22.72 -22.81 3.50
C TYR A 347 21.79 -23.05 2.29
N PHE A 348 20.70 -22.28 2.25
CA PHE A 348 19.72 -22.31 1.18
C PHE A 348 20.05 -21.22 0.14
N HIS A 349 20.69 -21.62 -0.95
CA HIS A 349 21.15 -20.68 -1.98
C HIS A 349 20.21 -20.61 -3.19
N ASP A 350 20.07 -19.40 -3.74
CA ASP A 350 19.14 -19.10 -4.83
C ASP A 350 19.70 -19.45 -6.23
N THR A 351 18.87 -19.25 -7.26
CA THR A 351 19.24 -19.43 -8.68
C THR A 351 20.38 -18.49 -9.09
N TRP A 352 20.40 -17.26 -8.56
CA TRP A 352 21.41 -16.25 -8.85
C TRP A 352 22.79 -16.67 -8.35
N VAL A 353 22.90 -17.00 -7.07
CA VAL A 353 24.10 -17.57 -6.46
C VAL A 353 24.46 -18.90 -7.11
N SER A 354 23.49 -19.71 -7.55
CA SER A 354 23.80 -21.00 -8.18
C SER A 354 24.55 -20.84 -9.50
N TYR A 355 24.11 -19.92 -10.37
CA TYR A 355 24.50 -19.92 -11.78
C TYR A 355 25.10 -18.61 -12.30
N TYR A 356 24.86 -17.47 -11.66
CA TYR A 356 25.23 -16.16 -12.19
C TYR A 356 26.30 -15.48 -11.33
N GLN A 357 26.08 -15.45 -10.01
CA GLN A 357 26.92 -14.77 -9.01
C GLN A 357 27.40 -15.73 -7.92
N PRO A 358 28.07 -16.84 -8.26
CA PRO A 358 28.47 -17.84 -7.28
C PRO A 358 29.46 -17.31 -6.25
N GLU A 359 30.25 -16.29 -6.57
CA GLU A 359 31.20 -15.63 -5.66
C GLU A 359 30.55 -15.15 -4.35
N ILE A 360 29.30 -14.69 -4.39
CA ILE A 360 28.54 -14.28 -3.19
C ILE A 360 28.33 -15.48 -2.27
N GLY A 361 27.91 -16.63 -2.83
CA GLY A 361 27.77 -17.87 -2.07
C GLY A 361 29.11 -18.40 -1.56
N LYS A 362 30.16 -18.33 -2.38
CA LYS A 362 31.53 -18.74 -1.99
C LYS A 362 32.01 -17.93 -0.78
N ALA A 363 31.78 -16.62 -0.78
CA ALA A 363 32.11 -15.72 0.32
C ALA A 363 31.30 -16.06 1.59
N ALA A 364 29.99 -16.29 1.47
CA ALA A 364 29.14 -16.68 2.59
C ALA A 364 29.59 -17.98 3.27
N VAL A 365 29.92 -19.01 2.47
CA VAL A 365 30.45 -20.29 2.98
C VAL A 365 31.77 -20.08 3.71
N ARG A 366 32.71 -19.35 3.11
CA ARG A 366 34.02 -19.07 3.73
C ARG A 366 33.88 -18.33 5.06
N LEU A 367 32.97 -17.36 5.13
CA LEU A 367 32.70 -16.61 6.36
C LEU A 367 32.13 -17.51 7.47
N LEU A 368 31.13 -18.33 7.14
CA LEU A 368 30.52 -19.26 8.08
C LEU A 368 31.51 -20.32 8.60
N GLU A 369 32.33 -20.87 7.70
CA GLU A 369 33.37 -21.84 8.07
C GLU A 369 34.49 -21.18 8.90
N ALA A 370 34.85 -19.92 8.61
CA ALA A 370 35.79 -19.16 9.42
C ALA A 370 35.24 -18.89 10.84
N ALA A 371 33.93 -18.69 10.97
CA ALA A 371 33.22 -18.56 12.25
C ALA A 371 33.02 -19.89 12.99
N GLY A 372 33.46 -21.02 12.43
CA GLY A 372 33.44 -22.33 13.09
C GLY A 372 32.18 -23.17 12.86
N PHE A 373 31.33 -22.78 11.90
CA PHE A 373 30.16 -23.56 11.49
C PHE A 373 30.50 -24.57 10.39
N GLU A 374 29.84 -25.73 10.42
CA GLU A 374 29.77 -26.63 9.27
C GLU A 374 28.63 -26.22 8.36
N VAL A 375 28.96 -25.83 7.12
CA VAL A 375 27.95 -25.48 6.12
C VAL A 375 27.48 -26.73 5.37
N ILE A 376 26.17 -26.92 5.35
CA ILE A 376 25.47 -28.00 4.65
C ILE A 376 24.58 -27.37 3.58
N LEU A 377 24.49 -27.96 2.39
CA LEU A 377 23.57 -27.51 1.35
C LEU A 377 22.28 -28.34 1.37
N ALA A 378 21.16 -27.70 1.02
CA ALA A 378 19.93 -28.42 0.72
C ALA A 378 20.03 -29.13 -0.64
N GLU A 379 20.04 -30.47 -0.63
CA GLU A 379 20.24 -31.31 -1.82
C GLU A 379 19.04 -31.32 -2.77
N ARG A 380 17.82 -31.32 -2.22
CA ARG A 380 16.55 -31.27 -2.99
C ARG A 380 15.88 -29.93 -2.75
N ARG A 381 16.27 -28.92 -3.53
CA ARG A 381 15.63 -27.60 -3.49
C ARG A 381 15.05 -27.22 -4.85
N GLY A 382 13.91 -26.53 -4.81
CA GLY A 382 13.41 -25.75 -5.94
C GLY A 382 14.10 -24.39 -6.04
N CYS A 383 13.67 -23.58 -7.01
CA CYS A 383 14.01 -22.16 -7.01
C CYS A 383 13.54 -21.52 -5.69
N CYS A 384 14.37 -20.67 -5.09
CA CYS A 384 14.02 -19.94 -3.86
C CYS A 384 12.83 -18.98 -4.00
N GLY A 385 12.28 -18.79 -5.20
CA GLY A 385 11.19 -17.85 -5.47
C GLY A 385 11.58 -16.37 -5.37
N ARG A 386 12.87 -16.06 -5.18
CA ARG A 386 13.37 -14.68 -5.27
C ARG A 386 13.03 -14.16 -6.67
N PRO A 387 12.23 -13.07 -6.77
CA PRO A 387 11.78 -12.57 -8.06
C PRO A 387 12.99 -12.19 -8.92
N MET A 388 12.83 -12.38 -10.22
CA MET A 388 13.70 -11.80 -11.24
C MET A 388 13.51 -10.30 -11.34
#